data_AF-H5TXN9-F1
#
_entry.id   AF-H5TXN9-F1
#
_cell.length_a   1.000
_cell.length_b   1.000
_cell.length_c   1.000
_cell.angle_alpha   90.00
_cell.angle_beta   90.00
_cell.angle_gamma   90.00
#
_symmetry.space_group_name_H-M   'P 1'
#
loop_
_entity.id
_entity.type
_entity.pdbx_description
1 polymer ?
#
loop_
_entity_poly.entity_id
_entity_poly.type
_entity_poly.pdbx_seq_one_letter_code
_entity_poly.pdbx_strand_id
1 'polypeptide(L)' 'MKSPKQGEESVSRTEKQVLEELSHEQRALLKRVLEIERSKLHITAYDATDDLVAAVKEIIP' A
#
# COMPACT_ATOMS: atom_id res chain seq x y z
N MET A 1 24.90 -32.89 24.95
CA MET A 1 23.67 -33.03 24.13
C MET A 1 22.93 -31.71 24.18
N LYS A 2 22.67 -31.08 23.03
CA LYS A 2 22.09 -29.75 22.91
C LYS A 2 20.59 -29.80 23.24
N SER A 3 20.18 -29.03 24.26
CA SER A 3 18.76 -28.75 24.52
C SER A 3 18.17 -27.88 23.40
N PRO A 4 16.89 -28.07 23.04
CA PRO A 4 16.30 -27.44 21.86
C PRO A 4 16.12 -25.95 22.08
N LYS A 5 16.31 -25.19 21.00
CA LYS A 5 16.09 -23.74 20.94
C LYS A 5 14.64 -23.44 21.33
N GLN A 6 14.49 -22.64 22.37
CA GLN A 6 13.21 -21.99 22.69
C GLN A 6 12.75 -21.25 21.44
N GLY A 7 11.51 -21.51 21.01
CA GLY A 7 10.89 -20.79 19.92
C GLY A 7 10.90 -19.31 20.24
N GLU A 8 11.44 -18.51 19.32
CA GLU A 8 11.10 -17.09 19.24
C GLU A 8 9.59 -17.03 18.98
N GLU A 9 8.80 -16.84 20.03
CA GLU A 9 7.48 -16.24 19.90
C GLU A 9 7.70 -14.87 19.29
N SER A 10 7.61 -14.78 17.97
CA SER A 10 7.54 -13.51 17.27
C SER A 10 6.25 -12.84 17.70
N VAL A 11 6.32 -12.03 18.77
CA VAL A 11 5.23 -11.18 19.22
C VAL A 11 4.74 -10.43 17.99
N SER A 12 3.59 -10.82 17.45
CA SER A 12 3.09 -10.25 16.21
C SER A 12 2.78 -8.79 16.50
N ARG A 13 3.51 -7.87 15.89
CA ARG A 13 3.27 -6.44 16.10
C ARG A 13 1.84 -6.13 15.70
N THR A 14 1.14 -5.43 16.59
CA THR A 14 -0.20 -4.92 16.28
C THR A 14 -0.09 -3.76 15.28
N GLU A 15 -1.13 -3.54 14.48
CA GLU A 15 -1.18 -2.43 13.52
C GLU A 15 -0.90 -1.08 14.20
N LYS A 16 -1.43 -0.89 15.41
CA LYS A 16 -1.19 0.31 16.21
C LYS A 16 0.29 0.49 16.56
N GLN A 17 0.97 -0.57 16.99
CA GLN A 17 2.41 -0.52 17.29
C GLN A 17 3.24 -0.19 16.06
N VAL A 18 2.90 -0.77 14.91
CA VAL A 18 3.56 -0.47 13.63
C VAL A 18 3.42 1.02 13.29
N LEU A 19 2.24 1.61 13.44
CA LEU A 19 1.99 3.03 13.17
C LEU A 19 2.70 3.96 14.17
N GLU A 20 2.85 3.53 15.42
CA GLU A 20 3.56 4.29 16.46
C GLU A 20 5.08 4.33 16.20
N GLU A 21 5.64 3.23 15.70
CA GLU A 21 7.06 3.07 15.35
C GLU A 21 7.48 3.87 14.10
N LEU A 22 6.53 4.29 13.25
CA LEU A 22 6.85 5.05 12.03
C LEU A 22 7.43 6.43 12.37
N SER A 23 8.48 6.84 11.65
CA SER A 23 8.93 8.22 11.67
C SER A 23 7.87 9.17 11.09
N HIS A 24 8.03 10.48 11.32
CA HIS A 24 7.10 11.47 10.76
C HIS A 24 7.03 11.39 9.22
N GLU A 25 8.18 11.26 8.56
CA GLU A 25 8.27 11.13 7.10
C GLU A 25 7.61 9.84 6.59
N GLN A 26 7.79 8.72 7.30
CA GLN A 26 7.17 7.45 6.93
C GLN A 26 5.65 7.50 7.07
N ARG A 27 5.12 8.17 8.11
CA ARG A 27 3.67 8.40 8.24
C ARG A 27 3.12 9.30 7.14
N ALA A 28 3.86 10.34 6.76
CA ALA A 28 3.47 11.24 5.68
C ALA A 28 3.41 10.49 4.33
N LEU A 29 4.40 9.63 4.05
CA LEU A 29 4.41 8.79 2.86
C LEU A 29 3.26 7.79 2.87
N LEU A 30 3.03 7.08 3.98
CA LEU A 30 1.93 6.13 4.12
C LEU A 30 0.57 6.80 3.86
N LYS A 31 0.35 7.99 4.44
CA LYS A 31 -0.86 8.77 4.19
C LYS A 31 -1.02 9.09 2.70
N ARG A 32 0.05 9.53 2.03
CA ARG A 32 0.00 9.87 0.60
C ARG A 32 -0.34 8.66 -0.28
N VAL A 33 0.21 7.49 0.05
CA VAL A 33 -0.11 6.24 -0.64
C VAL A 33 -1.59 5.88 -0.45
N LEU A 34 -2.10 5.93 0.77
CA LEU A 34 -3.52 5.65 1.05
C LEU A 34 -4.46 6.60 0.32
N GLU A 35 -4.11 7.89 0.23
CA GLU A 35 -4.86 8.88 -0.55
C GLU A 35 -4.89 8.53 -2.05
N ILE A 36 -3.75 8.10 -2.61
CA ILE A 36 -3.65 7.66 -4.01
C ILE A 36 -4.50 6.41 -4.25
N GLU A 37 -4.37 5.39 -3.39
CA GLU A 37 -5.15 4.15 -3.53
C GLU A 37 -6.65 4.41 -3.38
N ARG A 38 -7.06 5.29 -2.45
CA ARG A 38 -8.45 5.74 -2.36
C ARG A 38 -8.90 6.46 -3.64
N SER A 39 -8.07 7.33 -4.19
CA SER A 39 -8.37 8.04 -5.43
C SER A 39 -8.49 7.07 -6.60
N LYS A 40 -7.63 6.03 -6.67
CA LYS A 40 -7.74 4.95 -7.64
C LYS A 40 -9.02 4.14 -7.47
N LEU A 41 -9.46 3.86 -6.24
CA LEU A 41 -10.75 3.18 -6.02
C LEU A 41 -11.94 4.00 -6.51
N HIS A 42 -11.87 5.33 -6.39
CA HIS A 42 -12.87 6.22 -6.98
C HIS A 42 -12.77 6.30 -8.50
N ILE A 43 -11.57 6.08 -9.07
CA ILE A 43 -11.37 5.90 -10.50
C ILE A 43 -11.79 4.50 -10.94
N THR A 44 -11.63 3.41 -10.18
CA THR A 44 -12.10 2.09 -10.62
C THR A 44 -13.62 1.93 -10.57
N ALA A 45 -14.32 2.81 -9.84
CA ALA A 45 -15.78 2.98 -9.97
C ALA A 45 -16.18 3.78 -11.23
N TYR A 46 -15.25 4.48 -11.87
CA TYR A 46 -15.40 5.13 -13.18
C TYR A 46 -14.31 4.60 -14.11
N ASP A 47 -14.54 3.44 -14.73
CA ASP A 47 -13.54 2.77 -15.57
C ASP A 47 -13.14 3.62 -16.79
N ALA A 48 -12.23 4.57 -16.56
CA ALA A 48 -11.62 5.45 -17.56
C ALA A 48 -10.52 4.73 -18.34
N THR A 49 -10.33 3.43 -18.13
CA THR A 49 -9.32 2.65 -18.83
C THR A 49 -9.65 2.58 -20.31
N ASP A 50 -10.93 2.43 -20.66
CA ASP A 50 -11.40 2.47 -22.05
C ASP A 50 -11.19 3.86 -22.68
N ASP A 51 -11.51 4.94 -21.94
CA ASP A 51 -11.31 6.32 -22.40
C ASP A 51 -9.82 6.64 -22.61
N LEU A 52 -8.95 6.18 -21.70
CA LEU A 52 -7.51 6.38 -21.78
C LEU A 52 -6.88 5.55 -22.91
N VAL A 53 -7.31 4.30 -23.10
CA VAL A 53 -6.87 3.44 -24.20
C VAL A 53 -7.33 4.00 -25.54
N ALA A 54 -8.55 4.55 -25.63
CA ALA A 54 -9.04 5.22 -26.82
C ALA A 54 -8.19 6.45 -27.16
N ALA A 55 -7.92 7.32 -26.18
CA ALA A 55 -7.10 8.51 -26.38
C ALA A 55 -5.67 8.19 -26.83
N VAL A 56 -5.05 7.14 -26.28
CA VAL A 56 -3.70 6.72 -26.69
C VAL A 56 -3.67 6.19 -28.13
N LYS A 57 -4.71 5.46 -28.56
CA LYS A 57 -4.84 4.98 -29.95
C LYS A 57 -5.07 6.09 -30.98
N GLU A 58 -5.64 7.22 -30.58
CA GLU A 58 -5.77 8.38 -31.47
C GLU A 58 -4.45 9.15 -31.64
N ILE A 59 -3.57 9.11 -30.64
CA ILE A 59 -2.31 9.86 -30.64
C ILE A 59 -1.17 9.06 -31.28
N ILE A 60 -1.18 7.74 -31.15
CA ILE A 60 -0.14 6.85 -31.66
C ILE A 60 -0.81 5.74 -32.49
N PRO A 61 -0.56 5.64 -33.81
CA PRO A 61 -1.11 4.57 -34.64
C PRO A 61 -0.65 3.17 -34.18
#